data_AF-A0A7S3TJD6-F1
#
_entry.id   AF-A0A7S3TJD6-F1
#
_cell.length_a   1.000
_cell.length_b   1.000
_cell.length_c   1.000
_cell.angle_alpha   90.00
_cell.angle_beta   90.00
_cell.angle_gamma   90.00
#
_symmetry.space_group_name_H-M   'P 1'
#
loop_
_entity.id
_entity.type
_entity.pdbx_description
1 polymer ?
#
loop_
_entity_poly.entity_id
_entity_poly.type
_entity_poly.pdbx_seq_one_letter_code
_entity_poly.pdbx_strand_id
1 'polypeptide(L)'
;AAAAGRLLLLAAAAAAGLAVAFALCCVAALFKADGSGLGSGAEAAVSDASFDDARARFLTSAKVPIITVNTLTQNLSIPMPGAPGRNYINVGANRPWRGWYGRAQMYVHGLHKLFHDEPDRVVIIADGTDILSGGCSDADLLAYYRKTVAASNGTKVVYGAEMREFPVIPKHLDTYGELKGRA
;
A
#
# COMPACT_ATOMS: atom_id res chain seq x y z
N ALA A 1 -22.00 22.89 43.34
CA ALA A 1 -20.66 22.53 42.80
C ALA A 1 -20.69 21.34 41.83
N ALA A 2 -21.48 20.28 42.06
CA ALA A 2 -21.47 19.07 41.21
C ALA A 2 -22.09 19.21 39.80
N ALA A 3 -22.94 20.21 39.55
CA ALA A 3 -23.61 20.39 38.25
C ALA A 3 -22.70 21.01 37.18
N ALA A 4 -21.73 21.85 37.56
CA ALA A 4 -20.82 22.51 36.62
C ALA A 4 -19.81 21.54 35.99
N GLY A 5 -19.40 20.48 36.72
CA GLY A 5 -18.46 19.48 36.22
C GLY A 5 -19.02 18.57 35.13
N ARG A 6 -20.34 18.30 35.14
CA ARG A 6 -20.99 17.46 34.11
C ARG A 6 -21.14 18.17 32.76
N LEU A 7 -21.30 19.50 32.78
CA LEU A 7 -21.42 20.30 31.56
C LEU A 7 -20.08 20.36 30.81
N LEU A 8 -18.95 20.45 31.54
CA LEU A 8 -17.61 20.46 30.94
C LEU A 8 -17.24 19.12 30.30
N LEU A 9 -17.62 17.99 30.93
CA LEU A 9 -17.32 16.65 30.41
C LEU A 9 -18.10 16.35 29.11
N LEU A 10 -19.36 16.80 29.02
CA LEU A 10 -20.19 16.65 27.82
C LEU A 10 -19.69 17.53 26.66
N ALA A 11 -19.20 18.74 26.95
CA ALA A 11 -18.60 19.61 25.93
C ALA A 11 -17.29 19.02 25.36
N ALA A 12 -16.45 18.41 26.21
CA ALA A 12 -15.22 17.75 25.76
C ALA A 12 -15.50 16.50 24.90
N ALA A 13 -16.52 15.70 25.24
CA ALA A 13 -16.92 14.54 24.45
C ALA A 13 -17.50 14.93 23.08
N ALA A 14 -18.27 16.03 23.00
CA ALA A 14 -18.79 16.54 21.74
C ALA A 14 -17.68 17.10 20.83
N ALA A 15 -16.68 17.79 21.40
CA ALA A 15 -15.53 18.29 20.65
C ALA A 15 -14.64 17.16 20.09
N ALA A 16 -14.45 16.08 20.85
CA ALA A 16 -13.71 14.90 20.39
C ALA A 16 -14.45 14.16 19.26
N GLY A 17 -15.78 14.04 19.36
CA GLY A 17 -16.61 13.43 18.31
C GLY A 17 -16.58 14.22 16.99
N LEU A 18 -16.58 15.55 17.06
CA LEU A 18 -16.53 16.41 15.87
C LEU A 18 -15.17 16.36 15.17
N ALA A 19 -14.07 16.28 15.93
CA ALA A 19 -12.72 16.16 15.38
C ALA A 19 -12.51 14.81 14.65
N VAL A 20 -13.05 13.72 15.19
CA VAL A 20 -12.99 12.39 14.55
C VAL A 20 -13.84 12.34 13.27
N ALA A 21 -15.02 12.96 13.27
CA ALA A 21 -15.87 13.05 12.07
C ALA A 21 -15.24 13.91 10.96
N PHE A 22 -14.54 15.00 11.33
CA PHE A 22 -13.85 15.86 10.37
C PHE A 22 -12.62 15.17 9.75
N ALA A 23 -11.85 14.42 10.56
CA ALA A 23 -10.72 13.62 10.06
C ALA A 23 -11.18 12.52 9.08
N LEU A 24 -12.28 11.82 9.38
CA LEU A 24 -12.88 10.83 8.48
C LEU A 24 -13.39 11.44 7.17
N CYS A 25 -13.98 12.65 7.20
CA CYS A 25 -14.37 13.37 5.98
C CYS A 25 -13.17 13.84 5.16
N CYS A 26 -12.08 14.28 5.80
CA CYS A 26 -10.87 14.70 5.09
C CYS A 26 -10.17 13.53 4.39
N VAL A 27 -10.13 12.34 4.99
CA VAL A 27 -9.59 11.13 4.34
C VAL A 27 -10.47 10.71 3.16
N ALA A 28 -11.81 10.75 3.30
CA ALA A 28 -12.71 10.48 2.18
C ALA A 28 -12.61 11.52 1.04
N ALA A 29 -12.32 12.79 1.36
CA ALA A 29 -12.12 13.84 0.37
C ALA A 29 -10.74 13.77 -0.31
N LEU A 30 -9.70 13.31 0.39
CA LEU A 30 -8.37 13.04 -0.19
C LEU A 30 -8.39 11.86 -1.18
N PHE A 31 -9.28 10.88 -1.01
CA PHE A 31 -9.55 9.85 -2.02
C PHE A 31 -10.50 10.32 -3.13
N LYS A 32 -11.19 11.46 -2.96
CA LYS A 32 -12.10 12.05 -3.96
C LYS A 32 -11.42 13.09 -4.85
N ALA A 33 -10.15 13.41 -4.60
CA ALA A 33 -9.32 14.22 -5.47
C ALA A 33 -8.91 13.43 -6.73
N ASP A 34 -9.72 13.59 -7.77
CA ASP A 34 -9.41 13.42 -9.19
C ASP A 34 -9.05 12.03 -9.71
N GLY A 35 -10.02 11.11 -9.63
CA GLY A 35 -10.17 10.03 -10.62
C GLY A 35 -10.56 10.51 -12.03
N SER A 36 -10.69 11.82 -12.23
CA SER A 36 -11.09 12.49 -13.49
C SER A 36 -9.93 12.73 -14.48
N GLY A 37 -8.68 12.55 -14.05
CA GLY A 37 -7.48 12.72 -14.89
C GLY A 37 -6.97 11.46 -15.60
N LEU A 38 -7.57 10.29 -15.35
CA LEU A 38 -7.23 9.07 -16.07
C LEU A 38 -7.97 9.06 -17.41
N GLY A 39 -7.32 9.66 -18.42
CA GLY A 39 -7.81 9.72 -19.79
C GLY A 39 -8.37 8.37 -20.24
N SER A 40 -9.61 8.43 -20.75
CA SER A 40 -10.42 7.32 -21.27
C SER A 40 -9.88 6.72 -22.57
N GLY A 41 -8.56 6.65 -22.73
CA GLY A 41 -7.95 5.88 -23.78
C GLY A 41 -8.31 4.41 -23.57
N ALA A 42 -9.13 3.87 -24.47
CA ALA A 42 -9.53 2.48 -24.52
C ALA A 42 -8.33 1.57 -24.84
N GLU A 43 -7.38 1.49 -23.92
CA GLU A 43 -6.45 0.36 -23.85
C GLU A 43 -7.19 -0.79 -23.18
N ALA A 44 -7.04 -1.99 -23.74
CA ALA A 44 -7.59 -3.23 -23.21
C ALA A 44 -7.01 -3.49 -21.81
N ALA A 45 -7.59 -2.84 -20.80
CA ALA A 45 -7.30 -3.10 -19.41
C ALA A 45 -7.59 -4.57 -19.14
N VAL A 46 -6.70 -5.22 -18.39
CA VAL A 46 -7.03 -6.49 -17.72
C VAL A 46 -8.44 -6.35 -17.16
N SER A 47 -9.35 -7.19 -17.63
CA SER A 47 -10.73 -7.13 -17.16
C SER A 47 -10.71 -7.33 -15.65
N ASP A 48 -11.59 -6.62 -14.94
CA ASP A 48 -11.72 -6.76 -13.48
C ASP A 48 -11.86 -8.24 -13.06
N ALA A 49 -12.47 -9.07 -13.90
CA ALA A 49 -12.61 -10.52 -13.70
C ALA A 49 -11.27 -11.27 -13.56
N SER A 50 -10.21 -10.80 -14.20
CA SER A 50 -8.89 -11.44 -14.08
C SER A 50 -8.20 -11.11 -12.75
N PHE A 51 -8.53 -9.98 -12.13
CA PHE A 51 -8.12 -9.69 -10.76
C PHE A 51 -8.91 -10.52 -9.75
N ASP A 52 -10.19 -10.82 -10.01
CA ASP A 52 -10.99 -11.70 -9.15
C ASP A 52 -10.46 -13.14 -9.15
N ASP A 53 -10.06 -13.69 -10.30
CA ASP A 53 -9.39 -15.01 -10.37
C ASP A 53 -8.05 -14.99 -9.62
N ALA A 54 -7.24 -13.96 -9.85
CA ALA A 54 -5.98 -13.77 -9.11
C ALA A 54 -6.24 -13.69 -7.60
N ARG A 55 -7.25 -12.91 -7.18
CA ARG A 55 -7.67 -12.77 -5.80
C ARG A 55 -8.01 -14.13 -5.19
N ALA A 56 -8.86 -14.92 -5.84
CA ALA A 56 -9.24 -16.24 -5.37
C ALA A 56 -8.03 -17.19 -5.23
N ARG A 57 -7.08 -17.12 -6.16
CA ARG A 57 -5.89 -18.00 -6.16
C ARG A 57 -4.83 -17.58 -5.14
N PHE A 58 -4.63 -16.29 -4.94
CA PHE A 58 -3.55 -15.78 -4.10
C PHE A 58 -3.98 -15.60 -2.64
N LEU A 59 -5.22 -15.17 -2.38
CA LEU A 59 -5.68 -14.84 -1.02
C LEU A 59 -6.12 -16.04 -0.20
N THR A 60 -6.53 -17.12 -0.87
CA THR A 60 -6.88 -18.39 -0.20
C THR A 60 -5.66 -19.09 0.38
N SER A 61 -4.45 -18.68 -0.01
CA SER A 61 -3.22 -19.21 0.57
C SER A 61 -2.87 -18.47 1.88
N ALA A 62 -2.38 -19.22 2.87
CA ALA A 62 -1.80 -18.66 4.11
C ALA A 62 -0.47 -17.90 3.86
N LYS A 63 -0.06 -17.74 2.60
CA LYS A 63 1.21 -17.14 2.22
C LYS A 63 1.15 -15.62 2.24
N VAL A 64 2.28 -14.96 2.50
CA VAL A 64 2.38 -13.50 2.38
C VAL A 64 2.47 -13.15 0.88
N PRO A 65 1.48 -12.44 0.33
CA PRO A 65 1.47 -12.06 -1.08
C PRO A 65 2.59 -11.07 -1.37
N ILE A 66 3.21 -11.23 -2.53
CA ILE A 66 4.28 -10.35 -3.02
C ILE A 66 3.83 -9.73 -4.31
N ILE A 67 3.73 -8.41 -4.34
CA ILE A 67 3.21 -7.63 -5.44
C ILE A 67 4.36 -7.00 -6.18
N THR A 68 4.29 -7.02 -7.50
CA THR A 68 5.23 -6.33 -8.37
C THR A 68 4.52 -5.60 -9.49
N VAL A 69 5.23 -4.67 -10.13
CA VAL A 69 4.82 -4.05 -11.39
C VAL A 69 5.87 -4.42 -12.44
N ASN A 70 5.45 -5.25 -13.40
CA ASN A 70 6.21 -5.55 -14.60
C ASN A 70 5.28 -5.42 -15.83
N THR A 71 5.44 -4.32 -16.57
CA THR A 71 4.65 -4.01 -17.77
C THR A 71 5.17 -4.71 -19.02
N LEU A 72 6.32 -5.39 -18.96
CA LEU A 72 6.93 -6.09 -20.09
C LEU A 72 6.34 -7.49 -20.31
N THR A 73 5.50 -7.95 -19.39
CA THR A 73 4.83 -9.26 -19.48
C THR A 73 3.35 -9.13 -19.19
N GLN A 74 2.56 -9.98 -19.84
CA GLN A 74 1.12 -10.10 -19.62
C GLN A 74 0.78 -11.07 -18.49
N ASN A 75 1.79 -11.75 -17.93
CA ASN A 75 1.60 -12.72 -16.86
C ASN A 75 1.26 -12.01 -15.55
N LEU A 76 0.11 -12.37 -14.96
CA LEU A 76 -0.28 -11.93 -13.61
C LEU A 76 0.48 -12.63 -12.49
N SER A 77 1.04 -13.80 -12.78
CA SER A 77 1.84 -14.59 -11.86
C SER A 77 3.24 -14.76 -12.45
N ILE A 78 4.26 -14.23 -11.78
CA ILE A 78 5.65 -14.35 -12.20
C ILE A 78 6.40 -15.20 -11.16
N PRO A 79 7.06 -16.30 -11.54
CA PRO A 79 7.88 -17.08 -10.61
C PRO A 79 8.93 -16.21 -9.91
N MET A 80 8.99 -16.30 -8.58
CA MET A 80 9.99 -15.61 -7.78
C MET A 80 11.29 -16.43 -7.75
N PRO A 81 12.42 -15.90 -8.25
CA PRO A 81 13.70 -16.58 -8.14
C PRO A 81 14.08 -16.83 -6.67
N GLY A 82 14.72 -17.96 -6.38
CA GLY A 82 15.20 -18.32 -5.04
C GLY A 82 14.16 -18.92 -4.08
N ALA A 83 12.87 -18.98 -4.45
CA ALA A 83 11.84 -19.64 -3.66
C ALA A 83 10.89 -20.49 -4.54
N PRO A 84 11.15 -21.80 -4.70
CA PRO A 84 10.30 -22.69 -5.50
C PRO A 84 8.82 -22.63 -5.08
N GLY A 85 7.93 -22.51 -6.07
CA GLY A 85 6.48 -22.42 -5.83
C GLY A 85 6.00 -21.09 -5.22
N ARG A 86 6.87 -20.07 -5.18
CA ARG A 86 6.51 -18.69 -4.82
C ARG A 86 6.44 -17.84 -6.08
N ASN A 87 5.44 -16.98 -6.15
CA ASN A 87 5.21 -16.10 -7.30
C ASN A 87 4.99 -14.65 -6.83
N TYR A 88 5.37 -13.70 -7.67
CA TYR A 88 4.88 -12.34 -7.65
C TYR A 88 3.48 -12.26 -8.25
N ILE A 89 2.64 -11.40 -7.68
CA ILE A 89 1.39 -10.91 -8.26
C ILE A 89 1.73 -9.64 -9.06
N ASN A 90 1.70 -9.73 -10.38
CA ASN A 90 2.07 -8.63 -11.27
C ASN A 90 0.87 -7.73 -11.55
N VAL A 91 0.77 -6.61 -10.85
CA VAL A 91 -0.31 -5.62 -11.04
C VAL A 91 -0.04 -4.68 -12.24
N GLY A 92 1.12 -4.82 -12.89
CA GLY A 92 1.48 -4.12 -14.12
C GLY A 92 1.13 -4.87 -15.41
N ALA A 93 0.65 -6.12 -15.32
CA ALA A 93 0.34 -6.92 -16.50
C ALA A 93 -0.68 -6.21 -17.41
N ASN A 94 -0.38 -6.19 -18.72
CA ASN A 94 -1.20 -5.52 -19.76
C ASN A 94 -1.45 -4.02 -19.50
N ARG A 95 -0.56 -3.35 -18.76
CA ARG A 95 -0.60 -1.88 -18.60
C ARG A 95 0.61 -1.26 -19.28
N PRO A 96 0.47 -0.09 -19.92
CA PRO A 96 1.61 0.63 -20.45
C PRO A 96 2.49 1.17 -19.33
N TRP A 97 3.80 1.21 -19.55
CA TRP A 97 4.70 1.92 -18.65
C TRP A 97 4.46 3.44 -18.75
N ARG A 98 4.12 4.07 -17.62
CA ARG A 98 3.86 5.53 -17.52
C ARG A 98 4.85 6.22 -16.56
N GLY A 99 6.08 5.72 -16.50
CA GLY A 99 7.11 6.20 -15.58
C GLY A 99 6.86 5.83 -14.11
N TRP A 100 7.66 6.41 -13.21
CA TRP A 100 7.64 6.08 -11.78
C TRP A 100 6.32 6.40 -11.09
N TYR A 101 5.69 7.51 -11.45
CA TYR A 101 4.39 7.88 -10.92
C TYR A 101 3.31 6.87 -11.35
N GLY A 102 3.31 6.48 -12.63
CA GLY A 102 2.41 5.43 -13.14
C GLY A 102 2.61 4.10 -12.42
N ARG A 103 3.87 3.74 -12.11
CA ARG A 103 4.19 2.53 -11.32
C ARG A 103 3.54 2.56 -9.93
N ALA A 104 3.64 3.68 -9.21
CA ALA A 104 3.02 3.84 -7.90
C ALA A 104 1.49 3.73 -7.98
N GLN A 105 0.87 4.34 -8.99
CA GLN A 105 -0.58 4.23 -9.21
C GLN A 105 -1.03 2.79 -9.47
N MET A 106 -0.24 1.99 -10.19
CA MET A 106 -0.54 0.57 -10.41
C MET A 106 -0.52 -0.23 -9.11
N TYR A 107 0.44 0.05 -8.21
CA TYR A 107 0.45 -0.57 -6.88
C TYR A 107 -0.79 -0.18 -6.07
N VAL A 108 -1.14 1.11 -5.99
CA VAL A 108 -2.32 1.58 -5.24
C VAL A 108 -3.59 0.91 -5.77
N HIS A 109 -3.78 0.91 -7.10
CA HIS A 109 -4.94 0.30 -7.72
C HIS A 109 -5.00 -1.22 -7.47
N GLY A 110 -3.87 -1.93 -7.66
CA GLY A 110 -3.78 -3.36 -7.44
C GLY A 110 -4.03 -3.75 -5.98
N LEU A 111 -3.46 -2.99 -5.04
CA LEU A 111 -3.68 -3.17 -3.61
C LEU A 111 -5.15 -3.02 -3.24
N HIS A 112 -5.79 -1.95 -3.70
CA HIS A 112 -7.21 -1.71 -3.46
C HIS A 112 -8.07 -2.83 -4.03
N LYS A 113 -7.84 -3.23 -5.29
CA LYS A 113 -8.62 -4.30 -5.94
C LYS A 113 -8.46 -5.64 -5.22
N LEU A 114 -7.23 -6.02 -4.89
CA LEU A 114 -6.96 -7.32 -4.30
C LEU A 114 -7.35 -7.38 -2.81
N PHE A 115 -7.08 -6.34 -2.03
CA PHE A 115 -7.10 -6.41 -0.56
C PHE A 115 -8.12 -5.48 0.11
N HIS A 116 -9.10 -4.90 -0.62
CA HIS A 116 -10.10 -4.02 -0.02
C HIS A 116 -10.86 -4.65 1.16
N ASP A 117 -11.13 -5.96 1.12
CA ASP A 117 -11.82 -6.68 2.20
C ASP A 117 -10.87 -7.22 3.29
N GLU A 118 -9.55 -7.09 3.13
CA GLU A 118 -8.54 -7.55 4.08
C GLU A 118 -7.55 -6.42 4.46
N PRO A 119 -8.01 -5.33 5.11
CA PRO A 119 -7.20 -4.14 5.36
C PRO A 119 -6.01 -4.38 6.30
N ASP A 120 -6.04 -5.46 7.10
CA ASP A 120 -4.94 -5.86 8.00
C ASP A 120 -3.99 -6.89 7.38
N ARG A 121 -4.18 -7.27 6.10
CA ARG A 121 -3.31 -8.22 5.42
C ARG A 121 -1.93 -7.62 5.22
N VAL A 122 -0.90 -8.33 5.71
CA VAL A 122 0.49 -8.00 5.40
C VAL A 122 0.79 -8.40 3.97
N VAL A 123 1.33 -7.46 3.19
CA VAL A 123 1.72 -7.63 1.79
C VAL A 123 3.14 -7.11 1.59
N ILE A 124 3.86 -7.67 0.62
CA ILE A 124 5.20 -7.19 0.24
C ILE A 124 5.08 -6.52 -1.12
N ILE A 125 5.67 -5.34 -1.27
CA ILE A 125 5.88 -4.69 -2.57
C ILE A 125 7.35 -4.86 -2.93
N ALA A 126 7.63 -5.42 -4.10
CA ALA A 126 8.99 -5.69 -4.55
C ALA A 126 9.15 -5.49 -6.05
N ASP A 127 10.36 -5.12 -6.44
CA ASP A 127 10.76 -5.06 -7.84
C ASP A 127 10.84 -6.50 -8.39
N GLY A 128 10.30 -6.73 -9.59
CA GLY A 128 10.00 -8.10 -10.04
C GLY A 128 11.14 -8.77 -10.80
N THR A 129 12.06 -7.99 -11.35
CA THR A 129 13.08 -8.47 -12.31
C THR A 129 14.47 -8.59 -11.74
N ASP A 130 14.76 -7.88 -10.66
CA ASP A 130 16.08 -7.72 -10.03
C ASP A 130 16.09 -8.10 -8.54
N ILE A 131 15.00 -8.69 -8.05
CA ILE A 131 14.87 -9.21 -6.69
C ILE A 131 14.66 -10.72 -6.73
N LEU A 132 15.28 -11.41 -5.78
CA LEU A 132 15.11 -12.83 -5.50
C LEU A 132 14.83 -13.06 -4.01
N SER A 133 14.25 -14.21 -3.69
CA SER A 133 14.07 -14.64 -2.29
C SER A 133 15.33 -15.29 -1.75
N GLY A 134 15.73 -14.90 -0.54
CA GLY A 134 16.78 -15.57 0.23
C GLY A 134 16.35 -16.86 0.94
N GLY A 135 15.09 -17.30 0.77
CA GLY A 135 14.61 -18.60 1.26
C GLY A 135 13.91 -18.61 2.61
N CYS A 136 13.53 -17.45 3.18
CA CYS A 136 12.74 -17.43 4.43
C CYS A 136 11.32 -17.99 4.22
N SER A 137 10.80 -18.70 5.22
CA SER A 137 9.39 -19.10 5.24
C SER A 137 8.48 -17.89 5.52
N ASP A 138 7.20 -17.99 5.20
CA ASP A 138 6.23 -16.91 5.51
C ASP A 138 6.06 -16.70 7.01
N ALA A 139 6.20 -17.76 7.80
CA ALA A 139 6.17 -17.67 9.27
C ALA A 139 7.37 -16.87 9.80
N ASP A 140 8.57 -17.14 9.27
CA ASP A 140 9.78 -16.40 9.65
C ASP A 140 9.67 -14.94 9.23
N LEU A 141 9.23 -14.69 7.99
CA LEU A 141 9.04 -13.33 7.47
C LEU A 141 8.06 -12.53 8.33
N LEU A 142 6.89 -13.11 8.66
CA LEU A 142 5.91 -12.46 9.53
C LEU A 142 6.43 -12.25 10.96
N ALA A 143 7.23 -13.17 11.48
CA ALA A 143 7.86 -13.02 12.80
C ALA A 143 8.85 -11.84 12.80
N TYR A 144 9.70 -11.71 11.77
CA TYR A 144 10.64 -10.59 11.64
C TYR A 144 9.93 -9.26 11.39
N TYR A 145 8.88 -9.25 10.57
CA TYR A 145 8.03 -8.07 10.37
C TYR A 145 7.44 -7.59 11.70
N ARG A 146 6.80 -8.48 12.47
CA ARG A 146 6.20 -8.13 13.77
C ARG A 146 7.23 -7.61 14.77
N LYS A 147 8.43 -8.19 14.81
CA LYS A 147 9.54 -7.68 15.64
C LYS A 147 9.95 -6.25 15.23
N THR A 148 10.02 -5.98 13.93
CA THR A 148 10.36 -4.66 13.39
C THR A 148 9.29 -3.62 13.73
N VAL A 149 8.01 -3.97 13.57
CA VAL A 149 6.88 -3.12 13.95
C VAL A 149 6.90 -2.81 15.44
N ALA A 150 7.14 -3.82 16.28
CA ALA A 150 7.24 -3.65 17.73
C ALA A 150 8.40 -2.72 18.14
N ALA A 151 9.56 -2.86 17.47
CA ALA A 151 10.71 -1.97 17.68
C ALA A 151 10.48 -0.54 17.15
N SER A 152 9.53 -0.36 16.23
CA SER A 152 9.20 0.93 15.58
C SER A 152 7.96 1.59 16.17
N ASN A 153 7.67 1.38 17.47
CA ASN A 153 6.48 1.90 18.17
C ASN A 153 5.15 1.61 17.46
N GLY A 154 5.04 0.46 16.79
CA GLY A 154 3.81 0.05 16.10
C GLY A 154 3.68 0.54 14.65
N THR A 155 4.70 1.19 14.08
CA THR A 155 4.68 1.59 12.66
C THR A 155 4.56 0.37 11.75
N LYS A 156 3.48 0.27 10.98
CA LYS A 156 3.13 -0.92 10.17
C LYS A 156 3.77 -0.96 8.79
N VAL A 157 4.31 0.16 8.29
CA VAL A 157 4.99 0.21 6.99
C VAL A 157 6.50 0.09 7.22
N VAL A 158 7.10 -0.96 6.66
CA VAL A 158 8.54 -1.24 6.76
C VAL A 158 9.14 -1.17 5.35
N TYR A 159 10.15 -0.31 5.19
CA TYR A 159 10.88 -0.16 3.93
C TYR A 159 12.25 -0.83 4.00
N GLY A 160 12.74 -1.28 2.85
CA GLY A 160 14.13 -1.74 2.71
C GLY A 160 15.10 -0.57 2.96
N ALA A 161 16.20 -0.85 3.65
CA ALA A 161 17.26 0.13 3.88
C ALA A 161 18.31 0.05 2.76
N GLU A 162 18.83 1.20 2.34
CA GLU A 162 19.93 1.31 1.39
C GLU A 162 21.05 2.20 1.94
N MET A 163 22.26 2.09 1.38
CA MET A 163 23.44 2.83 1.86
C MET A 163 23.49 4.30 1.41
N ARG A 164 22.57 4.71 0.53
CA ARG A 164 22.60 6.05 -0.08
C ARG A 164 21.20 6.57 -0.31
N GLU A 165 20.99 7.84 -0.02
CA GLU A 165 19.80 8.55 -0.45
C GLU A 165 19.86 8.82 -1.96
N PHE A 166 18.88 8.32 -2.73
CA PHE A 166 18.74 8.62 -4.14
C PHE A 166 17.26 8.82 -4.54
N PRO A 167 16.92 9.87 -5.31
CA PRO A 167 17.80 10.96 -5.73
C PRO A 167 18.26 11.79 -4.54
N VAL A 168 19.43 12.44 -4.65
CA VAL A 168 19.85 13.42 -3.63
C VAL A 168 18.78 14.49 -3.56
N ILE A 169 18.13 14.61 -2.40
CA ILE A 169 17.11 15.63 -2.20
C ILE A 169 17.82 17.00 -2.29
N PRO A 170 17.41 17.89 -3.20
CA PRO A 170 17.99 19.23 -3.29
C PRO A 170 17.91 19.91 -1.93
N LYS A 171 19.04 20.46 -1.45
CA LYS A 171 19.18 21.10 -0.13
C LYS A 171 18.19 22.25 0.16
N HIS A 172 17.47 22.70 -0.86
CA HIS A 172 16.54 23.84 -0.85
C HIS A 172 15.07 23.41 -0.94
N LEU A 173 14.78 22.10 -0.92
CA LEU A 173 13.42 21.63 -0.66
C LEU A 173 13.18 21.63 0.86
N ASP A 174 12.95 22.81 1.43
CA ASP A 174 12.34 22.98 2.77
C ASP A 174 10.92 22.35 2.85
N THR A 175 10.44 21.79 1.74
CA THR A 175 9.10 21.29 1.46
C THR A 175 8.71 20.02 2.23
N TYR A 176 9.63 19.34 2.93
CA TYR A 176 9.23 18.27 3.86
C TYR A 176 8.57 18.82 5.13
N GLY A 177 8.71 20.12 5.44
CA GLY A 177 7.90 20.78 6.46
C GLY A 177 6.40 20.71 6.17
N GLU A 178 6.01 20.70 4.89
CA GLU A 178 4.62 20.61 4.44
C GLU A 178 4.08 19.17 4.38
N LEU A 179 4.98 18.17 4.36
CA LEU A 179 4.59 16.75 4.42
C LEU A 179 4.30 16.26 5.85
N LYS A 180 4.74 17.00 6.88
CA LYS A 180 4.50 16.68 8.30
C LYS A 180 3.01 16.75 8.73
N GLY A 181 2.10 17.17 7.86
CA GLY A 181 0.65 17.25 8.13
C GLY A 181 -0.22 16.41 7.21
N ARG A 182 0.35 15.48 6.43
CA ARG A 182 -0.37 14.66 5.44
C ARG A 182 -0.38 13.16 5.75
N ALA A 183 0.00 12.77 6.97
CA ALA A 183 -0.14 11.41 7.49
C ALA A 183 -1.43 11.27 8.31
#